data_AF-A0A3Q2CYQ8-F1
#
_entry.id   AF-A0A3Q2CYQ8-F1
#
_cell.length_a   1.000
_cell.length_b   1.000
_cell.length_c   1.000
_cell.angle_alpha   90.00
_cell.angle_beta   90.00
_cell.angle_gamma   90.00
#
_symmetry.space_group_name_H-M   'P 1'
#
loop_
_entity.id
_entity.type
_entity.pdbx_description
1 polymer ?
#
loop_
_entity_poly.entity_id
_entity_poly.type
_entity_poly.pdbx_seq_one_letter_code
_entity_poly.pdbx_strand_id
1 'polypeptide(L)'
;MIKLSSAFKGKVCGLCGNYDGAIRNDFTTRSNEIVVNPTVFGNSWKLSSTCPDVNITQNPCALYSHRRAWSEKHCNIIKSEVFSACVEPNQYYDACVADTCSCNAGGDCECFCSAVGAYAAACIEAGACVRWRTPTIC
;
A
#
# COMPACT_ATOMS: atom_id res chain seq x y z
N MET A 1 7.07 -5.81 6.65
CA MET A 1 7.04 -6.75 5.50
C MET A 1 7.09 -8.17 6.02
N ILE A 2 6.30 -9.10 5.46
CA ILE A 2 6.33 -10.52 5.80
C ILE A 2 7.21 -11.24 4.78
N LYS A 3 8.17 -12.05 5.25
CA LYS A 3 9.06 -12.85 4.38
C LYS A 3 8.84 -14.34 4.68
N LEU A 4 8.65 -15.12 3.63
CA LEU A 4 8.43 -16.57 3.71
C LEU A 4 9.52 -17.30 2.94
N SER A 5 10.02 -18.41 3.51
CA SER A 5 10.88 -19.32 2.75
C SER A 5 10.09 -20.03 1.66
N SER A 6 10.76 -20.51 0.61
CA SER A 6 10.12 -21.27 -0.48
C SER A 6 9.41 -22.55 -0.01
N ALA A 7 9.70 -23.04 1.21
CA ALA A 7 9.02 -24.18 1.81
C ALA A 7 7.51 -23.98 2.01
N PHE A 8 7.05 -22.72 2.08
CA PHE A 8 5.65 -22.32 2.25
C PHE A 8 4.93 -22.06 0.92
N LYS A 9 5.60 -22.26 -0.23
CA LYS A 9 5.01 -22.03 -1.56
C LYS A 9 3.72 -22.87 -1.72
N GLY A 10 2.60 -22.21 -2.01
CA GLY A 10 1.28 -22.85 -2.14
C GLY A 10 0.70 -23.45 -0.85
N LYS A 11 1.25 -23.10 0.33
CA LYS A 11 0.81 -23.64 1.64
C LYS A 11 0.25 -22.58 2.57
N VAL A 12 0.07 -21.36 2.06
CA VAL A 12 -0.49 -20.24 2.82
C VAL A 12 -1.77 -19.76 2.15
N CYS A 13 -2.53 -18.99 2.89
CA CYS A 13 -3.72 -18.31 2.43
C CYS A 13 -3.93 -17.05 3.26
N GLY A 14 -4.81 -16.17 2.82
CA GLY A 14 -5.12 -14.91 3.51
C GLY A 14 -4.99 -13.71 2.59
N LEU A 15 -4.97 -12.52 3.18
CA LEU A 15 -4.91 -11.24 2.45
C LEU A 15 -3.63 -11.07 1.62
N CYS A 16 -2.58 -11.85 1.89
CA CYS A 16 -1.32 -11.84 1.13
C CYS A 16 -1.28 -12.89 0.01
N GLY A 17 -2.41 -13.51 -0.33
CA GLY A 17 -2.49 -14.53 -1.38
C GLY A 17 -2.07 -15.92 -0.89
N ASN A 18 -1.78 -16.81 -1.85
CA ASN A 18 -1.45 -18.21 -1.59
C ASN A 18 0.04 -18.57 -1.80
N TYR A 19 0.83 -17.59 -2.25
CA TYR A 19 2.27 -17.73 -2.51
C TYR A 19 2.60 -18.89 -3.46
N ASP A 20 1.84 -19.10 -4.54
CA ASP A 20 2.15 -20.11 -5.57
C ASP A 20 2.90 -19.53 -6.79
N GLY A 21 2.96 -18.20 -6.91
CA GLY A 21 3.58 -17.46 -8.01
C GLY A 21 2.62 -17.03 -9.12
N ALA A 22 1.32 -17.29 -8.99
CA ALA A 22 0.28 -16.97 -9.95
C ALA A 22 -0.66 -15.88 -9.42
N ILE A 23 -0.34 -14.60 -9.69
CA ILE A 23 -1.10 -13.43 -9.21
C ILE A 23 -2.62 -13.47 -9.50
N ARG A 24 -3.06 -14.22 -10.52
CA ARG A 24 -4.45 -14.31 -10.95
C ARG A 24 -5.37 -15.02 -9.94
N ASN A 25 -4.82 -15.82 -9.03
CA ASN A 25 -5.60 -16.55 -8.02
C ASN A 25 -5.36 -16.06 -6.59
N ASP A 26 -4.58 -15.00 -6.38
CA ASP A 26 -4.29 -14.48 -5.04
C ASP A 26 -5.56 -14.00 -4.31
N PHE A 27 -6.58 -13.58 -5.07
CA PHE A 27 -7.91 -13.27 -4.53
C PHE A 27 -8.77 -14.53 -4.36
N THR A 28 -8.24 -15.52 -3.64
CA THR A 28 -8.98 -16.70 -3.18
C THR A 28 -9.61 -16.43 -1.82
N THR A 29 -10.93 -16.55 -1.71
CA THR A 29 -11.69 -16.32 -0.47
C THR A 29 -11.44 -17.42 0.56
N ARG A 30 -11.89 -17.19 1.80
CA ARG A 30 -11.88 -18.22 2.85
C ARG A 30 -12.71 -19.47 2.50
N SER A 31 -13.70 -19.36 1.61
CA SER A 31 -14.50 -20.46 1.06
C SER A 31 -13.86 -21.13 -0.18
N ASN A 32 -12.61 -20.78 -0.51
CA ASN A 32 -11.86 -21.33 -1.64
C ASN A 32 -12.41 -20.94 -3.03
N GLU A 33 -13.11 -19.80 -3.12
CA GLU A 33 -13.60 -19.24 -4.37
C GLU A 33 -12.64 -18.16 -4.89
N ILE A 34 -12.36 -18.15 -6.20
CA ILE A 34 -11.56 -17.10 -6.83
C ILE A 34 -12.47 -15.97 -7.24
N VAL A 35 -12.20 -14.76 -6.75
CA VAL A 35 -12.98 -13.56 -7.06
C VAL A 35 -12.10 -12.47 -7.69
N VAL A 36 -12.72 -11.56 -8.42
CA VAL A 36 -12.01 -10.42 -9.04
C VAL A 36 -12.10 -9.14 -8.19
N ASN A 37 -13.07 -9.08 -7.28
CA ASN A 37 -13.33 -7.89 -6.48
C ASN A 37 -12.51 -7.94 -5.16
N PRO A 38 -11.57 -7.01 -4.94
CA PRO A 38 -10.73 -7.00 -3.73
C PRO A 38 -11.52 -6.80 -2.45
N THR A 39 -12.66 -6.11 -2.50
CA THR A 39 -13.54 -5.89 -1.34
C THR A 39 -14.24 -7.18 -0.92
N VAL A 40 -14.75 -7.95 -1.89
CA VAL A 40 -15.33 -9.28 -1.63
C VAL A 40 -14.27 -10.22 -1.06
N PHE A 41 -13.07 -10.23 -1.66
CA PHE A 41 -11.92 -10.99 -1.16
C PHE A 41 -11.57 -10.60 0.29
N GLY A 42 -11.38 -9.30 0.56
CA GLY A 42 -11.00 -8.80 1.88
C GLY A 42 -12.03 -9.11 2.97
N ASN A 43 -13.32 -8.89 2.69
CA ASN A 43 -14.41 -9.20 3.62
C ASN A 43 -14.48 -10.69 3.96
N SER A 44 -14.13 -11.59 3.01
CA SER A 44 -14.11 -13.03 3.27
C SER A 44 -13.07 -13.47 4.31
N TRP A 45 -12.04 -12.65 4.54
CA TRP A 45 -10.96 -12.94 5.48
C TRP A 45 -11.17 -12.35 6.88
N LYS A 46 -12.29 -11.68 7.14
CA LYS A 46 -12.60 -11.14 8.48
C LYS A 46 -12.57 -12.24 9.56
N LEU A 47 -12.02 -11.89 10.73
CA LEU A 47 -11.89 -12.83 11.84
C LEU A 47 -13.23 -13.06 12.55
N SER A 48 -14.00 -11.98 12.75
CA SER A 48 -15.31 -12.02 13.41
C SER A 48 -16.42 -11.71 12.41
N SER A 49 -17.53 -12.46 12.52
CA SER A 49 -18.76 -12.18 11.77
C SER A 49 -19.43 -10.86 12.20
N THR A 50 -19.13 -10.37 13.40
CA THR A 50 -19.63 -9.09 13.90
C THR A 50 -18.96 -7.88 13.26
N CYS A 51 -17.80 -8.07 12.61
CA CYS A 51 -17.16 -7.00 11.86
C CYS A 51 -18.03 -6.67 10.63
N PRO A 52 -18.35 -5.37 10.40
CA PRO A 52 -19.13 -4.96 9.25
C PRO A 52 -18.35 -5.22 7.96
N ASP A 53 -19.08 -5.49 6.89
CA ASP A 53 -18.50 -5.59 5.56
C ASP A 53 -18.18 -4.19 5.03
N VAL A 54 -17.06 -4.07 4.35
CA VAL A 54 -16.75 -2.89 3.55
C VAL A 54 -17.56 -2.99 2.26
N ASN A 55 -18.35 -1.96 1.93
CA ASN A 55 -19.18 -1.95 0.71
C ASN A 55 -18.68 -0.96 -0.35
N ILE A 56 -17.94 0.07 0.06
CA ILE A 56 -17.43 1.12 -0.84
C ILE A 56 -16.04 1.52 -0.36
N THR A 57 -15.04 1.37 -1.22
CA THR A 57 -13.74 2.04 -1.07
C THR A 57 -13.86 3.45 -1.64
N GLN A 58 -14.06 4.43 -0.77
CA GLN A 58 -14.13 5.83 -1.20
C GLN A 58 -12.71 6.36 -1.44
N ASN A 59 -12.54 7.15 -2.52
CA ASN A 59 -11.27 7.84 -2.77
C ASN A 59 -11.05 8.89 -1.66
N PRO A 60 -9.98 8.78 -0.84
CA PRO A 60 -9.77 9.70 0.27
C PRO A 60 -9.59 11.16 -0.16
N CYS A 61 -8.95 11.40 -1.31
CA CYS A 61 -8.76 12.75 -1.83
C CYS A 61 -10.05 13.31 -2.46
N ALA A 62 -11.05 12.48 -2.78
CA ALA A 62 -12.38 12.97 -3.15
C ALA A 62 -13.17 13.41 -1.90
N LEU A 63 -13.05 12.67 -0.80
CA LEU A 63 -13.66 13.02 0.49
C LEU A 63 -13.02 14.25 1.14
N TYR A 64 -11.69 14.32 1.09
CA TYR A 64 -10.88 15.37 1.70
C TYR A 64 -10.18 16.20 0.62
N SER A 65 -10.97 16.74 -0.31
CA SER A 65 -10.48 17.47 -1.49
C SER A 65 -9.55 18.63 -1.18
N HIS A 66 -9.76 19.32 -0.05
CA HIS A 66 -8.89 20.40 0.42
C HIS A 66 -7.43 19.96 0.68
N ARG A 67 -7.18 18.66 0.89
CA ARG A 67 -5.84 18.11 1.16
C ARG A 67 -5.13 17.62 -0.09
N ARG A 68 -5.85 17.42 -1.19
CA ARG A 68 -5.34 16.84 -2.43
C ARG A 68 -4.08 17.55 -2.93
N ALA A 69 -4.11 18.87 -3.02
CA ALA A 69 -2.96 19.66 -3.50
C ALA A 69 -1.73 19.51 -2.59
N TRP A 70 -1.94 19.42 -1.27
CA TRP A 70 -0.86 19.20 -0.32
C TRP A 70 -0.28 17.79 -0.47
N SER A 71 -1.13 16.76 -0.55
CA SER A 71 -0.73 15.37 -0.74
C SER A 71 0.04 15.15 -2.04
N GLU A 72 -0.50 15.61 -3.18
CA GLU A 72 0.15 15.49 -4.49
C GLU A 72 1.53 16.18 -4.49
N LYS A 73 1.62 17.38 -3.90
CA LYS A 73 2.88 18.13 -3.83
C LYS A 73 3.96 17.39 -3.03
N HIS A 74 3.63 16.86 -1.85
CA HIS A 74 4.62 16.21 -0.98
C HIS A 74 5.00 14.82 -1.51
N CYS A 75 4.03 14.04 -1.96
CA CYS A 75 4.27 12.70 -2.51
C CYS A 75 5.04 12.73 -3.84
N ASN A 76 5.14 13.87 -4.52
CA ASN A 76 5.89 14.01 -5.76
C ASN A 76 7.39 13.71 -5.61
N ILE A 77 7.94 13.70 -4.39
CA ILE A 77 9.31 13.24 -4.15
C ILE A 77 9.54 11.81 -4.69
N ILE A 78 8.54 10.92 -4.60
CA ILE A 78 8.59 9.54 -5.10
C ILE A 78 8.85 9.50 -6.62
N LYS A 79 8.33 10.49 -7.37
CA LYS A 79 8.50 10.61 -8.83
C LYS A 79 9.67 11.51 -9.23
N SER A 80 10.40 12.06 -8.26
CA SER A 80 11.50 12.98 -8.50
C SER A 80 12.82 12.25 -8.76
N GLU A 81 13.81 13.00 -9.23
CA GLU A 81 15.19 12.53 -9.43
C GLU A 81 15.82 11.88 -8.19
N VAL A 82 15.34 12.22 -6.98
CA VAL A 82 15.79 11.61 -5.72
C VAL A 82 15.66 10.09 -5.76
N PHE A 83 14.59 9.58 -6.39
CA PHE A 83 14.30 8.16 -6.48
C PHE A 83 14.51 7.58 -7.89
N SER A 84 15.22 8.28 -8.77
CA SER A 84 15.46 7.86 -10.17
C SER A 84 16.07 6.45 -10.31
N ALA A 85 16.86 6.01 -9.33
CA ALA A 85 17.49 4.69 -9.31
C ALA A 85 16.59 3.58 -8.72
N CYS A 86 15.36 3.89 -8.31
CA CYS A 86 14.46 2.94 -7.64
C CYS A 86 13.52 2.22 -8.62
N VAL A 87 12.72 1.27 -8.10
CA VAL A 87 11.65 0.56 -8.81
C VAL A 87 10.52 1.49 -9.25
N GLU A 88 9.63 0.99 -10.11
CA GLU A 88 8.47 1.74 -10.63
C GLU A 88 7.69 2.50 -9.52
N PRO A 89 7.51 3.83 -9.63
CA PRO A 89 7.01 4.66 -8.53
C PRO A 89 5.49 4.81 -8.46
N ASN A 90 4.72 4.51 -9.51
CA ASN A 90 3.33 4.95 -9.61
C ASN A 90 2.44 4.37 -8.49
N GLN A 91 2.56 3.07 -8.21
CA GLN A 91 1.77 2.47 -7.13
C GLN A 91 2.08 3.07 -5.75
N TYR A 92 3.35 3.43 -5.50
CA TYR A 92 3.79 4.04 -4.25
C TYR A 92 3.37 5.50 -4.14
N TYR A 93 3.39 6.22 -5.27
CA TYR A 93 2.89 7.59 -5.35
C TYR A 93 1.39 7.65 -5.06
N ASP A 94 0.59 6.78 -5.70
CA ASP A 94 -0.86 6.75 -5.51
C ASP A 94 -1.24 6.38 -4.07
N ALA A 95 -0.53 5.41 -3.48
CA ALA A 95 -0.67 5.06 -2.06
C ALA A 95 -0.31 6.23 -1.14
N CYS A 96 0.83 6.89 -1.39
CA CYS A 96 1.24 8.07 -0.62
C CYS A 96 0.17 9.15 -0.67
N VAL A 97 -0.37 9.47 -1.85
CA VAL A 97 -1.40 10.50 -2.01
C VAL A 97 -2.68 10.13 -1.26
N ALA A 98 -3.12 8.87 -1.35
CA ALA A 98 -4.29 8.37 -0.65
C ALA A 98 -4.15 8.42 0.88
N ASP A 99 -3.03 7.92 1.42
CA ASP A 99 -2.75 7.92 2.87
C ASP A 99 -2.65 9.35 3.39
N THR A 100 -1.91 10.19 2.68
CA THR A 100 -1.69 11.59 3.03
C THR A 100 -3.00 12.38 2.99
N CYS A 101 -3.92 12.12 2.04
CA CYS A 101 -5.26 12.71 2.04
C CYS A 101 -6.12 12.25 3.23
N SER A 102 -5.96 10.99 3.65
CA SER A 102 -6.77 10.38 4.72
C SER A 102 -6.40 10.84 6.13
N CYS A 103 -5.14 11.21 6.37
CA CYS A 103 -4.64 11.57 7.70
C CYS A 103 -5.07 12.96 8.16
N ASN A 104 -6.35 13.16 8.46
CA ASN A 104 -6.98 14.45 8.73
C ASN A 104 -7.13 14.80 10.24
N ALA A 105 -6.75 13.89 11.14
CA ALA A 105 -6.91 14.04 12.59
C ALA A 105 -5.65 14.59 13.30
N GLY A 106 -4.69 15.13 12.55
CA GLY A 106 -3.34 15.44 13.02
C GLY A 106 -2.39 14.26 12.81
N GLY A 107 -1.11 14.54 12.55
CA GLY A 107 -0.12 13.52 12.16
C GLY A 107 0.19 13.47 10.66
N ASP A 108 -0.17 14.49 9.89
CA ASP A 108 0.04 14.62 8.45
C ASP A 108 1.47 14.27 8.01
N CYS A 109 2.46 14.72 8.78
CA CYS A 109 3.87 14.40 8.54
C CYS A 109 4.16 12.91 8.74
N GLU A 110 3.54 12.24 9.70
CA GLU A 110 3.79 10.82 9.99
C GLU A 110 3.31 9.92 8.85
N CYS A 111 2.13 10.19 8.29
CA CYS A 111 1.59 9.40 7.17
C CYS A 111 2.41 9.58 5.89
N PHE A 112 2.76 10.82 5.56
CA PHE A 112 3.65 11.12 4.44
C PHE A 112 5.02 10.42 4.61
N CYS A 113 5.67 10.56 5.77
CA CYS A 113 6.97 9.97 6.03
C CYS A 113 6.95 8.44 6.02
N SER A 114 5.86 7.83 6.49
CA SER A 114 5.67 6.39 6.47
C SER A 114 5.52 5.87 5.04
N ALA A 115 4.73 6.55 4.20
CA ALA A 115 4.54 6.17 2.80
C ALA A 115 5.84 6.27 1.99
N VAL A 116 6.58 7.39 2.09
CA VAL A 116 7.88 7.53 1.41
C VAL A 116 8.92 6.57 1.98
N GLY A 117 8.89 6.32 3.30
CA GLY A 117 9.74 5.32 3.95
C GLY A 117 9.50 3.90 3.43
N ALA A 118 8.24 3.53 3.18
CA ALA A 118 7.90 2.24 2.58
C ALA A 118 8.45 2.09 1.16
N TYR A 119 8.38 3.15 0.34
CA TYR A 119 8.99 3.14 -0.99
C TYR A 119 10.51 3.03 -0.93
N ALA A 120 11.16 3.81 -0.05
CA ALA A 120 12.60 3.72 0.16
C ALA A 120 13.05 2.32 0.61
N ALA A 121 12.27 1.64 1.45
CA ALA A 121 12.53 0.25 1.84
C ALA A 121 12.45 -0.70 0.64
N ALA A 122 11.47 -0.53 -0.25
CA ALA A 122 11.37 -1.30 -1.49
C ALA A 122 12.57 -1.04 -2.42
N CYS A 123 13.06 0.20 -2.51
CA CYS A 123 14.29 0.51 -3.24
C CYS A 123 15.48 -0.28 -2.71
N ILE A 124 15.66 -0.31 -1.39
CA ILE A 124 16.77 -1.02 -0.74
C ILE A 124 16.71 -2.52 -1.05
N GLU A 125 15.52 -3.12 -1.01
CA GLU A 125 15.35 -4.53 -1.37
C GLU A 125 15.66 -4.83 -2.84
N ALA A 126 15.44 -3.86 -3.72
CA ALA A 126 15.85 -3.90 -5.13
C ALA A 126 17.33 -3.54 -5.35
N GLY A 127 18.11 -3.27 -4.30
CA GLY A 127 19.53 -2.94 -4.37
C GLY A 127 19.84 -1.44 -4.55
N ALA A 128 18.83 -0.56 -4.48
CA ALA A 128 18.99 0.89 -4.61
C ALA A 128 18.87 1.58 -3.24
N CYS A 129 20.00 2.00 -2.67
CA CYS A 129 20.00 2.80 -1.44
C CYS A 129 19.80 4.29 -1.77
N VAL A 130 18.66 4.86 -1.37
CA VAL A 130 18.30 6.25 -1.65
C VAL A 130 18.32 7.10 -0.38
N ARG A 131 19.07 8.21 -0.39
CA ARG A 131 19.08 9.19 0.71
C ARG A 131 18.09 10.32 0.44
N TRP A 132 16.86 10.16 0.93
CA TRP A 132 15.74 11.08 0.65
C TRP A 132 15.39 12.03 1.80
N ARG A 133 15.78 11.70 3.04
CA ARG A 133 15.50 12.51 4.24
C ARG A 133 16.36 13.77 4.30
N THR A 134 15.77 14.87 4.74
CA THR A 134 16.43 16.19 4.92
C THR A 134 15.90 16.86 6.20
N PRO A 135 16.55 17.94 6.71
CA PRO A 135 16.03 18.68 7.88
C PRO A 135 14.61 19.24 7.71
N THR A 136 14.11 19.35 6.47
CA THR A 136 12.77 19.85 6.16
C THR A 136 11.82 18.75 5.64
N ILE A 137 12.32 17.53 5.42
CA ILE A 137 11.57 16.37 4.92
C ILE A 137 11.98 15.14 5.75
N CYS A 138 11.11 14.74 6.70
CA CYS A 138 11.18 13.46 7.42
C CYS A 138 12.55 13.05 7.99
#